data_AF-A0AAD6BFE8-F1
#
_entry.id   AF-A0AAD6BFE8-F1
#
_cell.length_a   1.000
_cell.length_b   1.000
_cell.length_c   1.000
_cell.angle_alpha   90.00
_cell.angle_beta   90.00
_cell.angle_gamma   90.00
#
_symmetry.space_group_name_H-M   'P 1'
#
loop_
_entity.id
_entity.type
_entity.pdbx_description
1 polymer ?
#
loop_
_entity_poly.entity_id
_entity_poly.type
_entity_poly.pdbx_seq_one_letter_code
_entity_poly.pdbx_strand_id
1 'polypeptide(L)'
;MVGWVSRVVLPCSVEEYQVGQLFSVAEASKNETGGGEGIEVLKNEPYEKDGEKGQYTHKIYHLKSKVPGFVKVFAPEGSLVFHEKAWNAYPYCRTIVTNEYMKDNFFIKIETWHKPDLGTQENVHKLDSSTWQNVAVVPIDIADRSEVSAADYKPDEDPAKFKSAKTGRGPLGPAWKRNFVRSCVAFPSKPSVPSQRVLLTGSTECFYSAAEPSKFTMGNFSLLQEVKNKGTQTALKTSAVLSAFRGHKGMPVGNGVAVRAEAEKWSLHLEFIHFALPPPPSSVSSLHKETECKRRMDLESKELVSKTDRPRMCAYKLVTVKFKWWGLQTKVENFIHEQEKRIFNNFHRQLFCWIDKWVELNMADIRHMEAETQNELDELRRRGEVRGTSAADD
;
A
#
# COMPACT_ATOMS: atom_id res chain seq x y z
N MET A 1 -1.71 -21.03 10.69
CA MET A 1 -1.28 -20.27 9.50
C MET A 1 -1.05 -18.86 10.00
N VAL A 2 0.22 -18.49 10.09
CA VAL A 2 0.61 -17.12 10.41
C VAL A 2 0.75 -16.38 9.08
N GLY A 3 0.11 -15.23 9.00
CA GLY A 3 0.12 -14.37 7.82
C GLY A 3 0.63 -13.00 8.21
N TRP A 4 1.51 -12.43 7.40
CA TRP A 4 1.97 -11.06 7.54
C TRP A 4 2.07 -10.42 6.17
N VAL A 5 1.86 -9.11 6.11
CA VAL A 5 2.04 -8.31 4.89
C VAL A 5 3.26 -7.43 5.08
N SER A 6 4.31 -7.71 4.32
CA SER A 6 5.42 -6.78 4.19
C SER A 6 5.06 -5.64 3.24
N ARG A 7 5.35 -4.40 3.64
CA ARG A 7 5.21 -3.21 2.79
C ARG A 7 6.60 -2.65 2.51
N VAL A 8 7.06 -2.78 1.25
CA VAL A 8 8.36 -2.27 0.81
C VAL A 8 8.13 -1.07 -0.10
N VAL A 9 8.35 0.13 0.42
CA VAL A 9 8.32 1.38 -0.38
C VAL A 9 9.65 1.53 -1.10
N LEU A 10 9.62 1.93 -2.37
CA LEU A 10 10.80 2.04 -3.22
C LEU A 10 10.81 3.35 -4.05
N PRO A 11 12.00 3.94 -4.30
CA PRO A 11 12.18 5.15 -5.12
C PRO A 11 12.27 4.82 -6.63
N CYS A 12 11.35 3.99 -7.13
CA CYS A 12 11.20 3.66 -8.54
C CYS A 12 9.72 3.57 -8.91
N SER A 13 9.42 3.61 -10.21
CA SER A 13 8.04 3.42 -10.68
C SER A 13 7.64 1.94 -10.62
N VAL A 14 6.36 1.66 -10.82
CA VAL A 14 5.85 0.29 -10.94
C VAL A 14 6.45 -0.38 -12.20
N GLU A 15 6.53 0.36 -13.30
CA GLU A 15 7.10 -0.10 -14.57
C GLU A 15 8.61 -0.38 -14.45
N GLU A 16 9.36 0.53 -13.84
CA GLU A 16 10.79 0.33 -13.56
C GLU A 16 11.04 -0.90 -12.67
N TYR A 17 10.21 -1.07 -11.64
CA TYR A 17 10.34 -2.20 -10.73
C TYR A 17 10.13 -3.55 -11.44
N GLN A 18 9.28 -3.62 -12.47
CA GLN A 18 9.09 -4.85 -13.25
C GLN A 18 10.42 -5.34 -13.86
N VAL A 19 11.21 -4.44 -14.44
CA VAL A 19 12.53 -4.74 -15.01
C VAL A 19 13.55 -5.00 -13.89
N GLY A 20 13.63 -4.09 -12.92
CA GLY A 20 14.61 -4.17 -11.83
C GLY A 20 14.47 -5.42 -10.97
N GLN A 21 13.24 -5.88 -10.73
CA GLN A 21 12.99 -7.13 -10.00
C GLN A 21 13.55 -8.33 -10.75
N LEU A 22 13.28 -8.45 -12.06
CA LEU A 22 13.71 -9.61 -12.84
C LEU A 22 15.24 -9.66 -12.97
N PHE A 23 15.87 -8.51 -13.25
CA PHE A 23 17.32 -8.36 -13.22
C PHE A 23 17.92 -8.79 -11.87
N SER A 24 17.38 -8.25 -10.78
CA SER A 24 17.92 -8.50 -9.44
C SER A 24 17.70 -9.96 -9.01
N VAL A 25 16.62 -10.60 -9.45
CA VAL A 25 16.38 -12.04 -9.21
C VAL A 25 17.44 -12.87 -9.93
N ALA A 26 17.79 -12.54 -11.17
CA ALA A 26 18.84 -13.24 -11.91
C ALA A 26 20.20 -13.12 -11.19
N GLU A 27 20.62 -11.90 -10.86
CA GLU A 27 21.90 -11.65 -10.19
C GLU A 27 21.96 -12.26 -8.77
N ALA A 28 20.90 -12.11 -7.97
CA ALA A 28 20.82 -12.73 -6.65
C ALA A 28 20.86 -14.26 -6.75
N SER A 29 20.22 -14.85 -7.76
CA SER A 29 20.27 -16.30 -7.98
C SER A 29 21.71 -16.77 -8.25
N LYS A 30 22.49 -16.02 -9.04
CA LYS A 30 23.91 -16.33 -9.32
C LYS A 30 24.75 -16.24 -8.04
N ASN A 31 24.52 -15.22 -7.22
CA ASN A 31 25.22 -15.03 -5.94
C ASN A 31 24.92 -16.14 -4.92
N GLU A 32 23.78 -16.82 -5.06
CA GLU A 32 23.34 -17.89 -4.16
C GLU A 32 23.58 -19.30 -4.73
N THR A 33 24.20 -19.44 -5.91
CA THR A 33 24.35 -20.75 -6.56
C THR A 33 25.80 -21.18 -6.71
N GLY A 34 26.09 -22.42 -6.30
CA GLY A 34 27.43 -22.99 -6.32
C GLY A 34 27.56 -24.26 -5.46
N GLY A 35 28.50 -25.14 -5.80
CA GLY A 35 28.88 -26.29 -4.98
C GLY A 35 27.77 -27.33 -4.77
N GLY A 36 26.90 -27.50 -5.77
CA GLY A 36 25.73 -28.37 -5.72
C GLY A 36 24.50 -27.75 -5.05
N GLU A 37 24.60 -26.53 -4.54
CA GLU A 37 23.53 -25.79 -3.86
C GLU A 37 23.10 -24.54 -4.64
N GLY A 38 21.92 -24.00 -4.29
CA GLY A 38 21.35 -22.80 -4.89
C GLY A 38 20.16 -23.07 -5.81
N ILE A 39 20.03 -22.28 -6.87
CA ILE A 39 18.83 -22.20 -7.71
C ILE A 39 19.03 -23.00 -9.00
N GLU A 40 18.06 -23.83 -9.34
CA GLU A 40 17.92 -24.51 -10.64
C GLU A 40 16.60 -24.08 -11.27
N VAL A 41 16.64 -23.64 -12.53
CA VAL A 41 15.44 -23.19 -13.26
C VAL A 41 14.96 -24.32 -14.17
N LEU A 42 13.80 -24.91 -13.86
CA LEU A 42 13.22 -25.99 -14.65
C LEU A 42 12.32 -25.49 -15.78
N LYS A 43 11.55 -24.43 -15.52
CA LYS A 43 10.66 -23.81 -16.50
C LYS A 43 10.68 -22.30 -16.36
N ASN A 44 10.67 -21.62 -17.50
CA ASN A 44 10.42 -20.19 -17.62
C ASN A 44 9.66 -19.95 -18.93
N GLU A 45 8.34 -19.88 -18.87
CA GLU A 45 7.48 -19.81 -20.05
C GLU A 45 6.29 -18.87 -19.85
N PRO A 46 5.80 -18.21 -20.90
CA PRO A 46 4.55 -17.45 -20.81
C PRO A 46 3.38 -18.38 -20.50
N TYR A 47 2.38 -17.90 -19.75
CA TYR A 47 1.13 -18.61 -19.52
C TYR A 47 -0.08 -17.72 -19.76
N GLU A 48 -1.19 -18.37 -20.11
CA GLU A 48 -2.53 -17.78 -20.16
C GLU A 48 -3.50 -18.76 -19.49
N LYS A 49 -4.18 -18.31 -18.43
CA LYS A 49 -5.16 -19.12 -17.72
C LYS A 49 -6.28 -18.24 -17.18
N ASP A 50 -7.53 -18.61 -17.44
CA ASP A 50 -8.73 -17.90 -16.94
C ASP A 50 -8.72 -16.38 -17.24
N GLY A 51 -8.14 -15.99 -18.38
CA GLY A 51 -7.97 -14.59 -18.80
C GLY A 51 -6.79 -13.85 -18.16
N GLU A 52 -6.08 -14.47 -17.20
CA GLU A 52 -4.83 -13.97 -16.64
C GLU A 52 -3.66 -14.38 -17.56
N LYS A 53 -2.82 -13.40 -17.92
CA LYS A 53 -1.61 -13.59 -18.73
C LYS A 53 -0.40 -13.19 -17.93
N GLY A 54 0.68 -13.94 -18.06
CA GLY A 54 1.92 -13.63 -17.35
C GLY A 54 3.06 -14.57 -17.72
N GLN A 55 4.07 -14.58 -16.85
CA GLN A 55 5.19 -15.52 -16.92
C GLN A 55 5.05 -16.56 -15.81
N TYR A 56 5.15 -17.84 -16.17
CA TYR A 56 5.23 -18.94 -15.24
C TYR A 56 6.69 -19.37 -15.09
N THR A 57 7.12 -19.55 -13.85
CA THR A 57 8.43 -20.14 -13.56
C THR A 57 8.30 -21.29 -12.58
N HIS A 58 9.14 -22.30 -12.77
CA HIS A 58 9.32 -23.40 -11.83
C HIS A 58 10.81 -23.52 -11.55
N LYS A 59 11.19 -23.25 -10.31
CA LYS A 59 12.57 -23.34 -9.81
C LYS A 59 12.68 -24.37 -8.70
N ILE A 60 13.87 -24.92 -8.55
CA ILE A 60 14.25 -25.76 -7.41
C ILE A 60 15.31 -25.03 -6.59
N TYR A 61 15.11 -24.99 -5.28
CA TYR A 61 16.08 -24.51 -4.30
C TYR A 61 16.74 -25.69 -3.59
N HIS A 62 18.05 -25.82 -3.79
CA HIS A 62 18.91 -26.83 -3.17
C HIS A 62 19.61 -26.19 -1.95
N LEU A 63 19.08 -26.42 -0.74
CA LEU A 63 19.47 -25.67 0.47
C LEU A 63 20.28 -26.48 1.49
N LYS A 64 21.06 -27.48 1.04
CA LYS A 64 21.71 -28.49 1.89
C LYS A 64 22.46 -27.89 3.09
N SER A 65 23.58 -27.21 2.87
CA SER A 65 24.38 -26.61 3.95
C SER A 65 23.84 -25.27 4.42
N LYS A 66 23.02 -24.60 3.59
CA LYS A 66 22.49 -23.24 3.84
C LYS A 66 21.39 -23.12 4.90
N VAL A 67 20.77 -24.22 5.34
CA VAL A 67 19.79 -24.20 6.44
C VAL A 67 20.44 -24.38 7.82
N PRO A 68 19.81 -23.87 8.90
CA PRO A 68 20.34 -24.01 10.25
C PRO A 68 20.49 -25.46 10.69
N GLY A 69 21.40 -25.72 11.63
CA GLY A 69 21.66 -27.03 12.20
C GLY A 69 20.40 -27.69 12.78
N PHE A 70 19.55 -26.92 13.47
CA PHE A 70 18.32 -27.47 14.04
C PHE A 70 17.35 -28.03 12.98
N VAL A 71 17.35 -27.46 11.77
CA VAL A 71 16.54 -27.95 10.63
C VAL A 71 17.11 -29.26 10.09
N LYS A 72 18.44 -29.37 10.00
CA LYS A 72 19.13 -30.58 9.52
C LYS A 72 18.90 -31.79 10.42
N VAL A 73 18.68 -31.60 11.72
CA VAL A 73 18.48 -32.70 12.68
C VAL A 73 17.23 -33.54 12.38
N PHE A 74 16.16 -32.92 11.87
CA PHE A 74 14.89 -33.63 11.59
C PHE A 74 14.59 -33.77 10.09
N ALA A 75 15.42 -33.19 9.22
CA ALA A 75 15.28 -33.26 7.77
C ALA A 75 16.11 -34.44 7.22
N PRO A 76 15.48 -35.50 6.65
CA PRO A 76 16.22 -36.58 6.00
C PRO A 76 17.15 -36.07 4.88
N GLU A 77 18.20 -36.83 4.55
CA GLU A 77 19.07 -36.47 3.42
C GLU A 77 18.24 -36.35 2.13
N GLY A 78 18.47 -35.26 1.38
CA GLY A 78 17.70 -34.93 0.17
C GLY A 78 16.35 -34.24 0.40
N SER A 79 15.88 -34.10 1.65
CA SER A 79 14.60 -33.43 1.95
C SER A 79 14.67 -31.90 1.94
N LEU A 80 15.88 -31.31 1.82
CA LEU A 80 16.11 -29.85 1.76
C LEU A 80 16.08 -29.30 0.33
N VAL A 81 15.19 -29.88 -0.48
CA VAL A 81 14.91 -29.47 -1.85
C VAL A 81 13.51 -28.87 -1.88
N PHE A 82 13.41 -27.62 -2.30
CA PHE A 82 12.14 -26.87 -2.31
C PHE A 82 11.78 -26.49 -3.73
N HIS A 83 10.51 -26.68 -4.08
CA HIS A 83 10.00 -26.36 -5.41
C HIS A 83 9.27 -25.02 -5.32
N GLU A 84 9.81 -24.01 -5.98
CA GLU A 84 9.14 -22.74 -6.17
C GLU A 84 8.39 -22.75 -7.51
N LYS A 85 7.08 -22.46 -7.46
CA LYS A 85 6.28 -22.17 -8.64
C LYS A 85 5.74 -20.75 -8.53
N ALA A 86 6.01 -19.91 -9.52
CA ALA A 86 5.56 -18.53 -9.55
C ALA A 86 4.76 -18.22 -10.81
N TRP A 87 3.66 -17.49 -10.62
CA TRP A 87 2.78 -16.94 -11.64
C TRP A 87 2.89 -15.42 -11.55
N ASN A 88 3.65 -14.84 -12.48
CA ASN A 88 3.92 -13.41 -12.55
C ASN A 88 3.02 -12.75 -13.61
N ALA A 89 1.85 -12.29 -13.17
CA ALA A 89 0.91 -11.48 -13.95
C ALA A 89 1.03 -10.00 -13.53
N TYR A 90 2.24 -9.45 -13.69
CA TYR A 90 2.59 -8.12 -13.21
C TYR A 90 1.51 -7.08 -13.55
N PRO A 91 1.02 -6.27 -12.59
CA PRO A 91 1.60 -5.96 -11.28
C PRO A 91 1.22 -6.88 -10.12
N TYR A 92 0.51 -7.99 -10.37
CA TYR A 92 0.27 -9.04 -9.39
C TYR A 92 1.23 -10.22 -9.60
N CYS A 93 1.69 -10.83 -8.51
CA CYS A 93 2.49 -12.06 -8.59
C CYS A 93 2.09 -13.00 -7.45
N ARG A 94 1.97 -14.28 -7.77
CA ARG A 94 1.77 -15.35 -6.80
C ARG A 94 2.91 -16.35 -6.89
N THR A 95 3.55 -16.63 -5.76
CA THR A 95 4.61 -17.63 -5.64
C THR A 95 4.21 -18.65 -4.58
N ILE A 96 4.42 -19.93 -4.87
CA ILE A 96 4.16 -21.04 -3.95
C ILE A 96 5.42 -21.90 -3.88
N VAL A 97 5.98 -22.02 -2.69
CA VAL A 97 7.10 -22.91 -2.37
C VAL A 97 6.57 -24.13 -1.63
N THR A 98 6.90 -25.32 -2.14
CA THR A 98 6.51 -26.60 -1.55
C THR A 98 7.70 -27.51 -1.35
N ASN A 99 7.53 -28.57 -0.58
CA ASN A 99 8.54 -29.57 -0.31
C ASN A 99 7.95 -30.98 -0.49
N GLU A 100 8.60 -31.82 -1.29
CA GLU A 100 8.06 -33.14 -1.65
C GLU A 100 7.92 -34.07 -0.44
N TYR A 101 8.88 -34.00 0.49
CA TYR A 101 8.87 -34.81 1.71
C TYR A 101 7.71 -34.45 2.64
N MET A 102 7.50 -33.15 2.88
CA MET A 102 6.45 -32.67 3.78
C MET A 102 5.05 -32.65 3.16
N LYS A 103 4.92 -32.73 1.83
CA LYS A 103 3.63 -32.71 1.11
C LYS A 103 2.77 -31.51 1.58
N ASP A 104 1.50 -31.75 1.89
CA ASP A 104 0.55 -30.73 2.33
C ASP A 104 0.85 -30.13 3.72
N ASN A 105 1.82 -30.68 4.45
CA ASN A 105 2.23 -30.15 5.75
C ASN A 105 3.14 -28.93 5.63
N PHE A 106 3.65 -28.61 4.43
CA PHE A 106 4.49 -27.44 4.22
C PHE A 106 4.09 -26.64 2.97
N PHE A 107 3.93 -25.33 3.15
CA PHE A 107 4.06 -24.39 2.05
C PHE A 107 4.48 -23.01 2.54
N ILE A 108 5.13 -22.27 1.65
CA ILE A 108 5.26 -20.80 1.75
C ILE A 108 4.54 -20.23 0.54
N LYS A 109 3.57 -19.35 0.76
CA LYS A 109 2.85 -18.67 -0.30
C LYS A 109 3.09 -17.17 -0.18
N ILE A 110 3.61 -16.57 -1.25
CA ILE A 110 3.86 -15.13 -1.33
C ILE A 110 2.96 -14.56 -2.43
N GLU A 111 2.04 -13.71 -2.05
CA GLU A 111 1.18 -12.97 -2.96
C GLU A 111 1.58 -11.50 -2.90
N THR A 112 1.89 -10.91 -4.06
CA THR A 112 2.42 -9.54 -4.13
C THR A 112 1.57 -8.68 -5.04
N TRP A 113 1.18 -7.51 -4.53
CA TRP A 113 0.69 -6.40 -5.33
C TRP A 113 1.73 -5.29 -5.40
N HIS A 114 2.04 -4.83 -6.60
CA HIS A 114 2.86 -3.64 -6.84
C HIS A 114 1.93 -2.46 -7.14
N LYS A 115 2.01 -1.39 -6.34
CA LYS A 115 1.11 -0.23 -6.47
C LYS A 115 1.90 1.07 -6.50
N PRO A 116 1.44 2.08 -7.27
CA PRO A 116 2.09 3.39 -7.36
C PRO A 116 1.70 4.28 -6.16
N ASP A 117 2.04 3.86 -4.95
CA ASP A 117 1.77 4.58 -3.71
C ASP A 117 2.93 4.46 -2.69
N LEU A 118 2.71 4.93 -1.46
CA LEU A 118 3.69 4.90 -0.36
C LEU A 118 3.33 3.88 0.74
N GLY A 119 2.64 2.79 0.40
CA GLY A 119 2.32 1.75 1.39
C GLY A 119 1.10 2.05 2.27
N THR A 120 0.20 2.94 1.83
CA THR A 120 -0.94 3.43 2.63
C THR A 120 -2.24 2.65 2.41
N GLN A 121 -2.31 1.77 1.41
CA GLN A 121 -3.53 1.00 1.16
C GLN A 121 -3.63 -0.18 2.15
N GLU A 122 -4.77 -0.26 2.82
CA GLU A 122 -5.10 -1.38 3.71
C GLU A 122 -5.73 -2.53 2.94
N ASN A 123 -5.43 -3.77 3.33
CA ASN A 123 -6.01 -5.00 2.77
C ASN A 123 -6.07 -5.05 1.23
N VAL A 124 -4.98 -4.69 0.53
CA VAL A 124 -4.92 -4.70 -0.95
C VAL A 124 -5.20 -6.07 -1.57
N HIS A 125 -4.98 -7.14 -0.81
CA HIS A 125 -5.24 -8.52 -1.18
C HIS A 125 -6.71 -8.93 -1.01
N LYS A 126 -7.55 -8.05 -0.44
CA LYS A 126 -8.99 -8.27 -0.23
C LYS A 126 -9.28 -9.54 0.57
N LEU A 127 -8.48 -9.80 1.60
CA LEU A 127 -8.75 -10.86 2.56
C LEU A 127 -10.07 -10.59 3.30
N ASP A 128 -10.75 -11.63 3.73
CA ASP A 128 -11.94 -11.48 4.57
C ASP A 128 -11.57 -10.81 5.91
N SER A 129 -12.57 -10.19 6.54
CA SER A 129 -12.37 -9.41 7.77
C SER A 129 -11.73 -10.22 8.90
N SER A 130 -12.10 -11.50 9.04
CA SER A 130 -11.60 -12.36 10.12
C SER A 130 -10.13 -12.72 9.92
N THR A 131 -9.73 -12.99 8.67
CA THR A 131 -8.33 -13.23 8.33
C THR A 131 -7.51 -11.95 8.50
N TRP A 132 -7.99 -10.83 7.95
CA TRP A 132 -7.25 -9.55 7.95
C TRP A 132 -6.91 -9.05 9.36
N GLN A 133 -7.80 -9.22 10.33
CA GLN A 133 -7.57 -8.81 11.72
C GLN A 133 -6.36 -9.52 12.38
N ASN A 134 -5.99 -10.69 11.87
CA ASN A 134 -4.87 -11.49 12.38
C ASN A 134 -3.58 -11.31 11.58
N VAL A 135 -3.60 -10.48 10.52
CA VAL A 135 -2.45 -10.25 9.64
C VAL A 135 -1.63 -9.08 10.17
N ALA A 136 -0.38 -9.35 10.54
CA ALA A 136 0.55 -8.30 10.93
C ALA A 136 1.04 -7.50 9.71
N VAL A 137 1.05 -6.17 9.80
CA VAL A 137 1.64 -5.31 8.78
C VAL A 137 3.08 -4.98 9.17
N VAL A 138 4.05 -5.37 8.35
CA VAL A 138 5.48 -5.12 8.63
C VAL A 138 6.08 -4.21 7.56
N PRO A 139 6.34 -2.92 7.87
CA PRO A 139 7.08 -2.06 6.97
C PRO A 139 8.54 -2.54 6.90
N ILE A 140 9.15 -2.43 5.71
CA ILE A 140 10.59 -2.58 5.51
C ILE A 140 11.15 -1.24 5.03
N ASP A 141 12.22 -0.78 5.68
CA ASP A 141 12.95 0.42 5.26
C ASP A 141 14.32 0.05 4.71
N ILE A 142 14.45 0.05 3.37
CA ILE A 142 15.71 -0.28 2.71
C ILE A 142 16.85 0.68 3.04
N ALA A 143 16.58 1.87 3.59
CA ALA A 143 17.60 2.82 4.02
C ALA A 143 18.00 2.65 5.51
N ASP A 144 17.23 1.90 6.29
CA ASP A 144 17.51 1.72 7.73
C ASP A 144 18.57 0.63 7.95
N ARG A 145 19.76 1.06 8.37
CA ARG A 145 20.88 0.17 8.69
C ARG A 145 20.55 -0.81 9.81
N SER A 146 19.66 -0.45 10.74
CA SER A 146 19.33 -1.30 11.89
C SER A 146 18.50 -2.54 11.51
N GLU A 147 17.85 -2.52 10.34
CA GLU A 147 17.09 -3.67 9.81
C GLU A 147 17.97 -4.72 9.09
N VAL A 148 19.30 -4.52 9.05
CA VAL A 148 20.27 -5.39 8.36
C VAL A 148 21.26 -5.96 9.37
N SER A 149 21.50 -7.27 9.33
CA SER A 149 22.49 -7.91 10.21
C SER A 149 23.92 -7.43 9.89
N ALA A 150 24.86 -7.63 10.82
CA ALA A 150 26.27 -7.36 10.53
C ALA A 150 26.83 -8.27 9.44
N ALA A 151 26.38 -9.53 9.39
CA ALA A 151 26.82 -10.53 8.42
C ALA A 151 26.34 -10.24 6.99
N ASP A 152 25.17 -9.62 6.83
CA ASP A 152 24.61 -9.29 5.51
C ASP A 152 25.06 -7.93 4.99
N TYR A 153 25.60 -7.08 5.85
CA TYR A 153 25.86 -5.69 5.48
C TYR A 153 27.04 -5.57 4.53
N LYS A 154 26.77 -5.05 3.34
CA LYS A 154 27.80 -4.66 2.37
C LYS A 154 27.68 -3.15 2.05
N PRO A 155 28.77 -2.37 2.16
CA PRO A 155 28.72 -0.92 1.91
C PRO A 155 28.28 -0.53 0.50
N ASP A 156 28.57 -1.35 -0.51
CA ASP A 156 28.20 -1.17 -1.92
C ASP A 156 26.75 -1.57 -2.22
N GLU A 157 26.09 -2.30 -1.32
CA GLU A 157 24.67 -2.62 -1.33
C GLU A 157 23.90 -1.78 -0.29
N ASP A 158 24.40 -0.57 0.03
CA ASP A 158 23.79 0.34 0.99
C ASP A 158 23.09 1.55 0.34
N PRO A 159 21.73 1.55 0.27
CA PRO A 159 20.97 2.66 -0.30
C PRO A 159 21.22 4.00 0.39
N ALA A 160 21.63 4.00 1.66
CA ALA A 160 21.97 5.21 2.41
C ALA A 160 23.31 5.82 1.98
N LYS A 161 24.13 5.09 1.20
CA LYS A 161 25.44 5.53 0.68
C LYS A 161 25.47 5.59 -0.84
N PHE A 162 24.63 4.80 -1.51
CA PHE A 162 24.59 4.71 -2.96
C PHE A 162 23.89 5.92 -3.61
N LYS A 163 24.47 6.44 -4.69
CA LYS A 163 23.83 7.43 -5.57
C LYS A 163 23.99 6.98 -7.02
N SER A 164 22.86 6.84 -7.71
CA SER A 164 22.81 6.47 -9.11
C SER A 164 23.43 7.54 -10.00
N ALA A 165 24.35 7.13 -10.87
CA ALA A 165 24.95 8.01 -11.87
C ALA A 165 23.98 8.30 -13.03
N LYS A 166 23.13 7.34 -13.40
CA LYS A 166 22.20 7.48 -14.54
C LYS A 166 20.94 8.27 -14.19
N THR A 167 20.42 8.11 -12.98
CA THR A 167 19.14 8.72 -12.56
C THR A 167 19.30 9.84 -11.53
N GLY A 168 20.47 9.96 -10.89
CA GLY A 168 20.70 10.89 -9.79
C GLY A 168 20.00 10.53 -8.47
N ARG A 169 19.28 9.39 -8.40
CA ARG A 169 18.56 8.93 -7.20
C ARG A 169 19.53 8.45 -6.13
N GLY A 170 19.16 8.69 -4.86
CA GLY A 170 20.02 8.40 -3.71
C GLY A 170 21.04 9.53 -3.42
N PRO A 171 21.75 9.46 -2.29
CA PRO A 171 21.59 8.50 -1.21
C PRO A 171 20.27 8.66 -0.45
N LEU A 172 19.75 7.56 0.09
CA LEU A 172 18.51 7.54 0.86
C LEU A 172 18.81 7.86 2.34
N GLY A 173 18.62 9.12 2.73
CA GLY A 173 18.75 9.53 4.14
C GLY A 173 17.54 9.10 5.00
N PRO A 174 17.59 9.25 6.34
CA PRO A 174 16.54 8.78 7.26
C PRO A 174 15.13 9.36 7.01
N ALA A 175 15.03 10.50 6.33
CA ALA A 175 13.77 11.15 5.99
C ALA A 175 13.31 10.91 4.54
N TRP A 176 13.95 9.99 3.80
CA TRP A 176 13.75 9.81 2.35
C TRP A 176 12.27 9.59 1.99
N LYS A 177 11.54 8.75 2.74
CA LYS A 177 10.09 8.53 2.55
C LYS A 177 9.26 9.81 2.69
N ARG A 178 9.57 10.66 3.69
CA ARG A 178 8.86 11.94 3.92
C ARG A 178 9.14 12.96 2.82
N ASN A 179 10.31 12.90 2.19
CA ASN A 179 10.67 13.83 1.12
C ASN A 179 9.80 13.64 -0.13
N PHE A 180 9.26 12.43 -0.38
CA PHE A 180 8.26 12.21 -1.43
C PHE A 180 6.91 12.87 -1.15
N VAL A 181 6.51 12.94 0.13
CA VAL A 181 5.24 13.57 0.52
C VAL A 181 5.32 15.08 0.37
N ARG A 182 6.46 15.70 0.73
CA ARG A 182 6.66 17.15 0.63
C ARG A 182 6.67 17.67 -0.80
N SER A 183 7.19 16.91 -1.76
CA SER A 183 7.15 17.30 -3.18
C SER A 183 5.74 17.35 -3.76
N CYS A 184 4.76 16.64 -3.19
CA CYS A 184 3.37 16.69 -3.65
C CYS A 184 2.60 17.92 -3.15
N VAL A 185 3.11 18.65 -2.13
CA VAL A 185 2.41 19.78 -1.48
C VAL A 185 2.93 21.15 -1.93
N ALA A 186 3.96 21.18 -2.78
CA ALA A 186 4.40 22.41 -3.44
C ALA A 186 3.40 22.78 -4.54
N PHE A 187 2.28 23.42 -4.16
CA PHE A 187 1.47 24.15 -5.12
C PHE A 187 2.34 25.24 -5.75
N PRO A 188 2.34 25.42 -7.09
CA PRO A 188 2.86 26.65 -7.66
C PRO A 188 2.09 27.80 -7.01
N SER A 189 2.82 28.70 -6.34
CA SER A 189 2.26 29.99 -5.92
C SER A 189 1.58 30.59 -7.14
N LYS A 190 0.27 30.83 -7.05
CA LYS A 190 -0.49 31.50 -8.12
C LYS A 190 0.32 32.71 -8.58
N PRO A 191 0.57 32.89 -9.90
CA PRO A 191 1.12 34.15 -10.36
C PRO A 191 0.20 35.27 -9.88
N SER A 192 0.80 36.29 -9.27
CA SER A 192 0.08 37.51 -8.89
C SER A 192 -0.55 38.09 -10.14
N VAL A 193 -1.89 38.02 -10.23
CA VAL A 193 -2.64 38.67 -11.29
C VAL A 193 -2.43 40.18 -11.12
N PRO A 194 -1.99 40.92 -12.15
CA PRO A 194 -1.91 42.37 -12.07
C PRO A 194 -3.34 42.92 -11.89
N SER A 195 -3.50 43.85 -10.97
CA SER A 195 -4.75 44.58 -10.77
C SER A 195 -5.15 45.31 -12.06
N GLN A 196 -6.09 44.75 -12.82
CA GLN A 196 -6.83 45.50 -13.82
C GLN A 196 -8.03 46.14 -13.13
N ARG A 197 -8.02 47.48 -13.06
CA ARG A 197 -9.21 48.28 -12.80
C ARG A 197 -10.21 48.03 -13.92
N VAL A 198 -11.27 47.30 -13.64
CA VAL A 198 -12.48 47.34 -14.45
C VAL A 198 -13.27 48.58 -13.98
N LEU A 199 -13.29 49.62 -14.82
CA LEU A 199 -14.22 50.74 -14.71
C LEU A 199 -15.62 50.22 -15.05
N LEU A 200 -16.45 49.97 -14.04
CA LEU A 200 -17.89 49.80 -14.22
C LEU A 200 -18.53 51.19 -14.21
N THR A 201 -18.85 51.71 -15.38
CA THR A 201 -19.83 52.80 -15.53
C THR A 201 -21.21 52.16 -15.73
N GLY A 202 -22.16 52.43 -14.84
CA GLY A 202 -23.55 51.98 -15.04
C GLY A 202 -24.34 51.89 -13.76
N SER A 203 -25.00 53.00 -13.44
CA SER A 203 -25.99 53.23 -12.39
C SER A 203 -27.08 52.16 -12.30
N THR A 204 -27.34 51.67 -11.08
CA THR A 204 -28.67 51.75 -10.46
C THR A 204 -28.55 51.48 -8.97
N GLU A 205 -29.20 52.35 -8.19
CA GLU A 205 -29.16 52.45 -6.74
C GLU A 205 -29.83 51.26 -6.05
N CYS A 206 -29.31 50.88 -4.89
CA CYS A 206 -30.13 50.47 -3.74
C CYS A 206 -29.33 50.72 -2.46
N PHE A 207 -29.84 51.64 -1.65
CA PHE A 207 -29.29 52.11 -0.38
C PHE A 207 -29.19 50.97 0.66
N TYR A 208 -28.08 50.91 1.39
CA TYR A 208 -28.06 50.41 2.76
C TYR A 208 -27.52 51.55 3.64
N SER A 209 -28.40 52.16 4.43
CA SER A 209 -28.02 53.08 5.49
C SER A 209 -27.55 52.26 6.69
N ALA A 210 -26.33 52.53 7.15
CA ALA A 210 -25.88 52.15 8.47
C ALA A 210 -26.65 52.97 9.52
N ALA A 211 -27.12 52.31 10.59
CA ALA A 211 -27.53 52.96 11.82
C ALA A 211 -26.88 52.23 13.00
N GLU A 212 -26.18 53.01 13.81
CA GLU A 212 -25.40 52.63 14.99
C GLU A 212 -26.28 52.40 16.25
N PRO A 213 -25.72 51.85 17.35
CA PRO A 213 -26.43 51.04 18.32
C PRO A 213 -26.91 51.81 19.56
N SER A 214 -28.05 51.41 20.12
CA SER A 214 -28.47 51.80 21.47
C SER A 214 -28.92 50.60 22.30
N LYS A 215 -28.35 50.54 23.51
CA LYS A 215 -28.33 49.46 24.50
C LYS A 215 -29.70 49.23 25.16
N PHE A 216 -30.02 47.96 25.43
CA PHE A 216 -30.74 47.57 26.64
C PHE A 216 -30.27 46.18 27.10
N THR A 217 -29.90 46.06 28.37
CA THR A 217 -29.29 44.87 29.00
C THR A 217 -30.15 44.40 30.17
N MET A 218 -30.44 43.10 30.21
CA MET A 218 -30.48 42.19 31.39
C MET A 218 -31.07 40.84 30.89
N GLY A 219 -30.48 39.66 31.02
CA GLY A 219 -29.20 39.24 31.56
C GLY A 219 -28.91 37.78 31.13
N ASN A 220 -27.61 37.44 31.14
CA ASN A 220 -26.98 36.11 31.20
C ASN A 220 -27.31 35.04 30.14
N PHE A 221 -26.53 35.02 29.06
CA PHE A 221 -25.54 33.99 28.69
C PHE A 221 -25.16 34.17 27.21
N SER A 222 -23.91 34.50 26.88
CA SER A 222 -23.40 34.47 25.51
C SER A 222 -22.04 33.77 25.47
N LEU A 223 -21.98 32.59 24.85
CA LEU A 223 -20.74 31.99 24.41
C LEU A 223 -20.45 32.53 23.01
N LEU A 224 -19.41 33.35 22.88
CA LEU A 224 -18.82 33.75 21.60
C LEU A 224 -18.20 32.51 20.95
N GLN A 225 -18.62 32.15 19.74
CA GLN A 225 -17.72 31.50 18.81
C GLN A 225 -17.93 31.96 17.37
N GLU A 226 -16.85 32.54 16.86
CA GLU A 226 -16.55 33.00 15.51
C GLU A 226 -16.59 31.81 14.52
N VAL A 227 -17.55 31.82 13.58
CA VAL A 227 -17.58 30.83 12.49
C VAL A 227 -16.82 31.40 11.30
N LYS A 228 -15.55 31.01 11.17
CA LYS A 228 -14.80 31.11 9.92
C LYS A 228 -15.27 30.03 8.94
N ASN A 229 -15.56 30.46 7.72
CA ASN A 229 -15.85 29.66 6.53
C ASN A 229 -15.14 28.30 6.50
N LYS A 230 -15.91 27.21 6.54
CA LYS A 230 -15.52 25.92 5.95
C LYS A 230 -16.74 25.28 5.29
N GLY A 231 -16.57 24.96 4.01
CA GLY A 231 -17.52 24.18 3.23
C GLY A 231 -17.73 22.79 3.82
N THR A 232 -18.93 22.28 3.56
CA THR A 232 -19.31 20.85 3.60
C THR A 232 -19.05 20.12 4.93
N GLN A 233 -19.89 20.41 5.94
CA GLN A 233 -20.33 19.42 6.94
C GLN A 233 -21.62 19.91 7.64
N THR A 234 -22.77 19.76 6.97
CA THR A 234 -24.09 20.02 7.57
C THR A 234 -25.06 18.91 7.20
N ALA A 235 -24.69 17.67 7.52
CA ALA A 235 -25.59 16.52 7.43
C ALA A 235 -25.22 15.49 8.50
N LEU A 236 -25.32 15.90 9.77
CA LEU A 236 -25.29 15.02 10.95
C LEU A 236 -25.49 15.90 12.21
N LYS A 237 -26.70 16.46 12.39
CA LYS A 237 -27.11 17.07 13.68
C LYS A 237 -28.63 17.32 13.81
N THR A 238 -29.44 16.42 13.25
CA THR A 238 -30.92 16.45 13.40
C THR A 238 -31.49 15.22 14.12
N SER A 239 -30.66 14.45 14.82
CA SER A 239 -31.09 13.31 15.66
C SER A 239 -30.92 13.54 17.17
N ALA A 240 -30.45 14.72 17.61
CA ALA A 240 -30.04 14.95 19.01
C ALA A 240 -30.97 15.89 19.81
N VAL A 241 -32.17 16.22 19.29
CA VAL A 241 -33.11 17.12 20.00
C VAL A 241 -34.38 16.40 20.51
N LEU A 242 -34.59 15.13 20.13
CA LEU A 242 -35.75 14.35 20.58
C LEU A 242 -35.49 13.40 21.77
N SER A 243 -34.27 13.35 22.31
CA SER A 243 -33.97 12.55 23.52
C SER A 243 -34.00 13.34 24.83
N ALA A 244 -34.26 14.65 24.80
CA ALA A 244 -34.23 15.51 25.99
C ALA A 244 -35.59 15.72 26.67
N PHE A 245 -36.69 15.13 26.16
CA PHE A 245 -38.05 15.31 26.71
C PHE A 245 -38.65 14.06 27.37
N ARG A 246 -37.84 13.04 27.69
CA ARG A 246 -38.25 11.92 28.55
C ARG A 246 -37.29 11.79 29.72
N GLY A 247 -37.53 12.53 30.79
CA GLY A 247 -36.74 12.32 32.01
C GLY A 247 -36.80 13.38 33.09
N HIS A 248 -37.86 14.18 33.23
CA HIS A 248 -38.09 14.86 34.50
C HIS A 248 -39.57 14.77 34.90
N LYS A 249 -39.81 14.00 35.97
CA LYS A 249 -41.06 13.96 36.74
C LYS A 249 -41.19 15.29 37.50
N GLY A 250 -42.33 15.96 37.37
CA GLY A 250 -42.72 17.02 38.30
C GLY A 250 -43.70 18.06 37.73
N MET A 251 -44.96 17.96 38.15
CA MET A 251 -46.02 19.00 38.14
C MET A 251 -46.77 19.26 36.80
N PRO A 252 -47.98 19.85 36.84
CA PRO A 252 -49.24 19.15 37.08
C PRO A 252 -50.22 19.24 35.89
N VAL A 253 -51.22 18.37 35.93
CA VAL A 253 -52.33 18.25 34.97
C VAL A 253 -53.19 19.51 34.98
N GLY A 254 -53.43 20.09 33.80
CA GLY A 254 -54.43 21.15 33.61
C GLY A 254 -54.52 21.66 32.17
N ASN A 255 -55.61 21.27 31.48
CA ASN A 255 -56.15 21.85 30.24
C ASN A 255 -55.46 21.51 28.91
N GLY A 256 -55.39 20.20 28.63
CA GLY A 256 -55.29 19.67 27.27
C GLY A 256 -56.62 19.75 26.53
N VAL A 257 -56.93 20.90 25.91
CA VAL A 257 -57.88 21.01 24.77
C VAL A 257 -57.44 22.11 23.78
N ALA A 258 -56.67 23.12 24.20
CA ALA A 258 -56.24 24.22 23.31
C ALA A 258 -55.02 23.90 22.42
N VAL A 259 -54.17 22.93 22.79
CA VAL A 259 -52.95 22.59 22.01
C VAL A 259 -53.23 21.69 20.79
N ARG A 260 -54.44 21.11 20.70
CA ARG A 260 -54.80 20.20 19.60
C ARG A 260 -55.38 20.92 18.37
N ALA A 261 -56.00 22.08 18.55
CA ALA A 261 -56.58 22.87 17.45
C ALA A 261 -55.54 23.71 16.68
N GLU A 262 -54.38 24.00 17.28
CA GLU A 262 -53.32 24.78 16.62
C GLU A 262 -52.36 23.88 15.82
N ALA A 263 -52.20 22.61 16.19
CA ALA A 263 -51.43 21.62 15.43
C ALA A 263 -52.08 21.21 14.10
N GLU A 264 -53.42 21.15 14.03
CA GLU A 264 -54.14 20.82 12.78
C GLU A 264 -54.16 21.99 11.78
N LYS A 265 -54.02 23.25 12.24
CA LYS A 265 -53.93 24.43 11.37
C LYS A 265 -52.55 24.56 10.68
N TRP A 266 -51.49 24.04 11.29
CA TRP A 266 -50.16 23.95 10.68
C TRP A 266 -49.98 22.70 9.78
N SER A 267 -50.79 21.65 9.94
CA SER A 267 -50.74 20.46 9.08
C SER A 267 -51.31 20.71 7.67
N LEU A 268 -52.36 21.53 7.55
CA LEU A 268 -52.96 21.89 6.25
C LEU A 268 -52.17 22.98 5.48
N HIS A 269 -51.30 23.75 6.15
CA HIS A 269 -50.44 24.75 5.49
C HIS A 269 -49.16 24.14 4.91
N LEU A 270 -48.73 22.97 5.39
CA LEU A 270 -47.56 22.24 4.87
C LEU A 270 -47.90 21.35 3.66
N GLU A 271 -49.16 20.91 3.50
CA GLU A 271 -49.59 20.17 2.31
C GLU A 271 -49.75 21.06 1.06
N PHE A 272 -49.98 22.36 1.23
CA PHE A 272 -50.10 23.30 0.09
C PHE A 272 -48.74 23.75 -0.48
N ILE A 273 -47.67 23.70 0.32
CA ILE A 273 -46.30 24.04 -0.12
C ILE A 273 -45.64 22.86 -0.87
N HIS A 274 -46.10 21.63 -0.64
CA HIS A 274 -45.58 20.44 -1.32
C HIS A 274 -46.06 20.26 -2.76
N PHE A 275 -47.06 21.02 -3.24
CA PHE A 275 -47.64 20.87 -4.58
C PHE A 275 -47.16 21.91 -5.62
N ALA A 276 -46.27 22.84 -5.24
CA ALA A 276 -45.83 23.95 -6.10
C ALA A 276 -44.31 24.03 -6.34
N LEU A 277 -43.56 22.95 -6.08
CA LEU A 277 -42.14 22.87 -6.42
C LEU A 277 -41.83 21.53 -7.13
N PRO A 278 -41.10 21.54 -8.25
CA PRO A 278 -40.68 20.30 -8.92
C PRO A 278 -39.82 19.46 -7.96
N PRO A 279 -39.89 18.12 -8.04
CA PRO A 279 -39.13 17.26 -7.14
C PRO A 279 -37.62 17.55 -7.27
N PRO A 280 -36.86 17.53 -6.15
CA PRO A 280 -35.41 17.65 -6.23
C PRO A 280 -34.85 16.48 -7.06
N PRO A 281 -33.85 16.72 -7.93
CA PRO A 281 -33.25 15.65 -8.72
C PRO A 281 -32.69 14.58 -7.79
N SER A 282 -32.96 13.33 -8.16
CA SER A 282 -32.63 12.12 -7.42
C SER A 282 -31.20 12.10 -6.85
N SER A 283 -31.12 11.82 -5.54
CA SER A 283 -29.91 11.67 -4.73
C SER A 283 -28.97 10.52 -5.15
N VAL A 284 -29.32 9.77 -6.20
CA VAL A 284 -28.47 8.74 -6.79
C VAL A 284 -27.32 9.37 -7.59
N SER A 285 -27.51 10.57 -8.14
CA SER A 285 -26.51 11.22 -8.99
C SER A 285 -25.35 11.85 -8.21
N SER A 286 -25.57 12.32 -6.98
CA SER A 286 -24.52 12.96 -6.17
C SER A 286 -23.52 11.94 -5.61
N LEU A 287 -24.00 10.77 -5.14
CA LEU A 287 -23.13 9.70 -4.65
C LEU A 287 -22.32 9.05 -5.79
N HIS A 288 -22.93 8.90 -6.98
CA HIS A 288 -22.21 8.46 -8.17
C HIS A 288 -21.14 9.49 -8.59
N LYS A 289 -21.49 10.79 -8.59
CA LYS A 289 -20.54 11.88 -8.90
C LYS A 289 -19.41 12.00 -7.88
N GLU A 290 -19.66 11.80 -6.58
CA GLU A 290 -18.60 11.76 -5.57
C GLU A 290 -17.68 10.55 -5.75
N THR A 291 -18.24 9.38 -6.06
CA THR A 291 -17.45 8.16 -6.31
C THR A 291 -16.63 8.26 -7.59
N GLU A 292 -17.18 8.90 -8.62
CA GLU A 292 -16.53 9.14 -9.91
C GLU A 292 -15.48 10.24 -9.82
N CYS A 293 -15.76 11.32 -9.09
CA CYS A 293 -14.79 12.38 -8.78
C CYS A 293 -13.63 11.83 -7.94
N LYS A 294 -13.91 10.99 -6.94
CA LYS A 294 -12.88 10.30 -6.16
C LYS A 294 -12.06 9.35 -7.03
N ARG A 295 -12.69 8.55 -7.90
CA ARG A 295 -11.99 7.70 -8.88
C ARG A 295 -11.14 8.50 -9.84
N ARG A 296 -11.64 9.65 -10.32
CA ARG A 296 -10.91 10.54 -11.23
C ARG A 296 -9.74 11.21 -10.54
N MET A 297 -9.89 11.68 -9.31
CA MET A 297 -8.79 12.19 -8.49
C MET A 297 -7.78 11.07 -8.14
N ASP A 298 -8.22 9.84 -7.93
CA ASP A 298 -7.35 8.67 -7.72
C ASP A 298 -6.59 8.30 -9.02
N LEU A 299 -7.22 8.44 -10.18
CA LEU A 299 -6.60 8.22 -11.50
C LEU A 299 -5.61 9.34 -11.84
N GLU A 300 -6.01 10.60 -11.65
CA GLU A 300 -5.17 11.78 -11.87
C GLU A 300 -3.99 11.81 -10.89
N SER A 301 -4.18 11.41 -9.62
CA SER A 301 -3.07 11.27 -8.67
C SER A 301 -2.13 10.12 -9.02
N LYS A 302 -2.64 8.98 -9.51
CA LYS A 302 -1.80 7.88 -10.04
C LYS A 302 -0.99 8.31 -11.27
N GLU A 303 -1.60 9.06 -12.17
CA GLU A 303 -0.94 9.59 -13.38
C GLU A 303 0.07 10.71 -13.06
N LEU A 304 -0.22 11.54 -12.06
CA LEU A 304 0.73 12.54 -11.57
C LEU A 304 1.90 11.88 -10.82
N VAL A 305 1.65 10.80 -10.05
CA VAL A 305 2.69 10.03 -9.36
C VAL A 305 3.64 9.35 -10.36
N SER A 306 3.12 8.83 -11.48
CA SER A 306 3.95 8.24 -12.53
C SER A 306 4.75 9.27 -13.34
N LYS A 307 4.29 10.53 -13.41
CA LYS A 307 4.94 11.62 -14.17
C LYS A 307 5.91 12.52 -13.37
N THR A 308 6.12 12.26 -12.07
CA THR A 308 7.06 13.08 -11.29
C THR A 308 8.51 12.69 -11.53
N ASP A 309 9.44 13.65 -11.42
CA ASP A 309 10.91 13.46 -11.41
C ASP A 309 11.44 12.53 -10.31
N ARG A 310 10.56 11.99 -9.45
CA ARG A 310 10.89 11.11 -8.32
C ARG A 310 9.83 10.01 -8.19
N PRO A 311 9.85 9.01 -9.08
CA PRO A 311 8.85 7.95 -9.07
C PRO A 311 8.95 7.14 -7.77
N ARG A 312 7.82 6.57 -7.37
CA ARG A 312 7.66 5.79 -6.15
C ARG A 312 6.64 4.70 -6.33
N MET A 313 6.85 3.60 -5.62
CA MET A 313 5.91 2.50 -5.57
C MET A 313 6.00 1.79 -4.21
N CYS A 314 5.03 0.92 -3.93
CA CYS A 314 5.09 0.00 -2.81
C CYS A 314 4.77 -1.42 -3.28
N ALA A 315 5.60 -2.38 -2.86
CA ALA A 315 5.33 -3.81 -2.97
C ALA A 315 4.65 -4.30 -1.68
N TYR A 316 3.43 -4.80 -1.81
CA TYR A 316 2.63 -5.37 -0.72
C TYR A 316 2.70 -6.90 -0.77
N LYS A 317 3.65 -7.48 -0.03
CA LYS A 317 3.95 -8.92 -0.04
C LYS A 317 3.24 -9.62 1.11
N LEU A 318 2.10 -10.24 0.82
CA LEU A 318 1.40 -11.11 1.75
C LEU A 318 2.11 -12.47 1.76
N VAL A 319 2.74 -12.83 2.87
CA VAL A 319 3.36 -14.13 3.05
C VAL A 319 2.51 -14.96 4.00
N THR A 320 2.16 -16.15 3.55
CA THR A 320 1.47 -17.18 4.34
C THR A 320 2.39 -18.37 4.48
N VAL A 321 2.69 -18.74 5.72
CA VAL A 321 3.50 -19.93 6.01
C VAL A 321 2.61 -20.99 6.65
N LYS A 322 2.78 -22.24 6.20
CA LYS A 322 2.25 -23.43 6.86
C LYS A 322 3.40 -24.40 7.06
N PHE A 323 3.62 -24.80 8.30
CA PHE A 323 4.53 -25.89 8.63
C PHE A 323 3.92 -26.73 9.75
N LYS A 324 3.34 -27.88 9.40
CA LYS A 324 2.64 -28.77 10.34
C LYS A 324 3.56 -29.90 10.77
N TRP A 325 4.28 -29.68 11.86
CA TRP A 325 5.14 -30.68 12.50
C TRP A 325 4.99 -30.64 14.02
N TRP A 326 4.80 -31.79 14.65
CA TRP A 326 4.55 -31.87 16.09
C TRP A 326 5.74 -31.33 16.90
N GLY A 327 5.49 -30.33 17.75
CA GLY A 327 6.49 -29.70 18.61
C GLY A 327 7.38 -28.64 17.94
N LEU A 328 7.33 -28.48 16.61
CA LEU A 328 8.19 -27.53 15.88
C LEU A 328 7.43 -26.46 15.08
N GLN A 329 6.11 -26.58 14.95
CA GLN A 329 5.27 -25.71 14.12
C GLN A 329 5.59 -24.21 14.29
N THR A 330 5.32 -23.66 15.48
CA THR A 330 5.46 -22.21 15.72
C THR A 330 6.91 -21.73 15.55
N LYS A 331 7.89 -22.53 15.99
CA LYS A 331 9.31 -22.16 15.89
C LYS A 331 9.75 -22.03 14.43
N VAL A 332 9.38 -23.00 13.59
CA VAL A 332 9.77 -23.00 12.17
C VAL A 332 8.96 -21.97 11.37
N GLU A 333 7.65 -21.81 11.64
CA GLU A 333 6.84 -20.75 10.99
C GLU A 333 7.45 -19.36 11.26
N ASN A 334 7.80 -19.05 12.51
CA ASN A 334 8.44 -17.78 12.87
C ASN A 334 9.82 -17.62 12.22
N PHE A 335 10.66 -18.65 12.25
CA PHE A 335 11.97 -18.64 11.60
C PHE A 335 11.86 -18.34 10.10
N ILE A 336 10.91 -18.97 9.40
CA ILE A 336 10.67 -18.70 7.97
C ILE A 336 10.26 -17.24 7.77
N HIS A 337 9.37 -16.70 8.60
CA HIS A 337 8.98 -15.28 8.52
C HIS A 337 10.16 -14.33 8.69
N GLU A 338 11.08 -14.62 9.63
CA GLU A 338 12.30 -13.83 9.83
C GLU A 338 13.25 -13.92 8.62
N GLN A 339 13.42 -15.11 8.05
CA GLN A 339 14.23 -15.27 6.83
C GLN A 339 13.60 -14.54 5.63
N GLU A 340 12.27 -14.62 5.44
CA GLU A 340 11.58 -13.87 4.39
C GLU A 340 11.73 -12.35 4.59
N LYS A 341 11.68 -11.85 5.83
CA LYS A 341 11.98 -10.44 6.14
C LYS A 341 13.38 -10.05 5.68
N ARG A 342 14.37 -10.86 6.07
CA ARG A 342 15.78 -10.68 5.75
C ARG A 342 16.02 -10.68 4.25
N ILE A 343 15.44 -11.66 3.54
CA ILE A 343 15.50 -11.78 2.08
C ILE A 343 14.89 -10.54 1.42
N PHE A 344 13.68 -10.13 1.83
CA PHE A 344 13.07 -8.92 1.26
C PHE A 344 13.91 -7.68 1.52
N ASN A 345 14.45 -7.47 2.72
CA ASN A 345 15.27 -6.29 2.97
C ASN A 345 16.53 -6.28 2.07
N ASN A 346 17.33 -7.34 2.11
CA ASN A 346 18.59 -7.44 1.36
C ASN A 346 18.35 -7.34 -0.15
N PHE A 347 17.34 -8.05 -0.66
CA PHE A 347 16.97 -8.02 -2.09
C PHE A 347 16.64 -6.60 -2.58
N HIS A 348 15.80 -5.86 -1.84
CA HIS A 348 15.40 -4.53 -2.30
C HIS A 348 16.49 -3.47 -2.12
N ARG A 349 17.40 -3.66 -1.15
CA ARG A 349 18.62 -2.85 -1.03
C ARG A 349 19.53 -3.04 -2.24
N GLN A 350 19.78 -4.29 -2.62
CA GLN A 350 20.54 -4.64 -3.83
C GLN A 350 19.87 -4.10 -5.10
N LEU A 351 18.56 -4.32 -5.25
CA LEU A 351 17.78 -3.81 -6.38
C LEU A 351 17.97 -2.30 -6.58
N PHE A 352 17.90 -1.52 -5.50
CA PHE A 352 18.13 -0.08 -5.58
C PHE A 352 19.59 0.27 -5.93
N CYS A 353 20.56 -0.37 -5.27
CA CYS A 353 21.98 -0.11 -5.53
C CYS A 353 22.44 -0.57 -6.92
N TRP A 354 21.68 -1.45 -7.56
CA TRP A 354 21.93 -1.89 -8.93
C TRP A 354 21.14 -1.12 -9.99
N ILE A 355 20.44 -0.04 -9.64
CA ILE A 355 19.61 0.71 -10.58
C ILE A 355 20.34 1.12 -11.86
N ASP A 356 21.61 1.51 -11.78
CA ASP A 356 22.40 1.88 -12.96
C ASP A 356 22.64 0.70 -13.92
N LYS A 357 22.53 -0.54 -13.44
CA LYS A 357 22.68 -1.76 -14.24
C LYS A 357 21.41 -2.13 -15.00
N TRP A 358 20.24 -1.78 -14.48
CA TRP A 358 18.96 -2.27 -15.01
C TRP A 358 17.97 -1.21 -15.49
N VAL A 359 18.11 0.06 -15.10
CA VAL A 359 17.10 1.11 -15.38
C VAL A 359 16.89 1.41 -16.87
N GLU A 360 17.88 1.10 -17.71
CA GLU A 360 17.81 1.28 -19.16
C GLU A 360 17.49 -0.01 -19.91
N LEU A 361 17.34 -1.14 -19.20
CA LEU A 361 16.98 -2.41 -19.82
C LEU A 361 15.49 -2.42 -20.17
N ASN A 362 15.16 -3.05 -21.29
CA ASN A 362 13.79 -3.35 -21.66
C ASN A 362 13.45 -4.83 -21.35
N MET A 363 12.18 -5.20 -21.50
CA MET A 363 11.73 -6.57 -21.22
C MET A 363 12.37 -7.63 -22.13
N ALA A 364 12.74 -7.30 -23.38
CA ALA A 364 13.43 -8.23 -24.26
C ALA A 364 14.86 -8.51 -23.79
N ASP A 365 15.58 -7.48 -23.32
CA ASP A 365 16.91 -7.64 -22.71
C ASP A 365 16.84 -8.56 -21.49
N ILE A 366 15.80 -8.39 -20.66
CA ILE A 366 15.55 -9.25 -19.50
C ILE A 366 15.29 -10.70 -19.92
N ARG A 367 14.50 -10.96 -20.97
CA ARG A 367 14.26 -12.33 -21.45
C ARG A 367 15.53 -12.99 -21.96
N HIS A 368 16.39 -12.24 -22.65
CA HIS A 368 17.70 -12.74 -23.05
C HIS A 368 18.56 -13.12 -21.84
N MET A 369 18.64 -12.21 -20.86
CA MET A 369 19.39 -12.41 -19.63
C MET A 369 18.88 -13.58 -18.79
N GLU A 370 17.57 -13.79 -18.70
CA GLU A 370 16.98 -14.94 -18.00
C GLU A 370 17.40 -16.26 -18.66
N ALA A 371 17.45 -16.31 -20.00
CA ALA A 371 17.87 -17.50 -20.74
C ALA A 371 19.37 -17.79 -20.54
N GLU A 372 20.23 -16.77 -20.54
CA GLU A 372 21.66 -16.92 -20.22
C GLU A 372 21.86 -17.35 -18.77
N THR A 373 21.14 -16.71 -17.85
CA THR A 373 21.22 -17.01 -16.41
C THR A 373 20.83 -18.45 -16.11
N GLN A 374 19.83 -19.01 -16.80
CA GLN A 374 19.47 -20.42 -16.62
C GLN A 374 20.66 -21.35 -16.88
N ASN A 375 21.40 -21.14 -17.96
CA ASN A 375 22.57 -21.95 -18.29
C ASN A 375 23.73 -21.72 -17.29
N GLU A 376 23.99 -20.45 -16.94
CA GLU A 376 25.04 -20.09 -15.97
C GLU A 376 24.79 -20.70 -14.59
N LEU A 377 23.53 -20.70 -14.11
CA LEU A 377 23.17 -21.28 -12.82
C LEU A 377 23.44 -22.79 -12.79
N ASP A 378 23.12 -23.50 -13.86
CA ASP A 378 23.42 -24.93 -13.97
C ASP A 378 24.93 -25.23 -13.96
N GLU A 379 25.73 -24.40 -14.63
CA GLU A 379 27.19 -24.51 -14.61
C GLU A 379 27.77 -24.19 -13.23
N LEU A 380 27.36 -23.08 -12.61
CA LEU A 380 27.78 -22.67 -11.27
C LEU A 380 27.42 -23.74 -10.24
N ARG A 381 26.21 -24.30 -10.31
CA ARG A 381 25.79 -25.37 -9.40
C ARG A 381 26.66 -26.61 -9.55
N ARG A 382 27.03 -27.00 -10.77
CA ARG A 382 27.84 -28.20 -11.02
C ARG A 382 29.33 -28.03 -10.75
N ARG A 383 29.90 -26.85 -11.00
CA ARG A 383 31.36 -26.62 -11.03
C ARG A 383 31.87 -25.54 -10.07
N GLY A 384 31.00 -24.67 -9.57
CA GLY A 384 31.38 -23.61 -8.65
C GLY A 384 31.52 -24.09 -7.21
N GLU A 385 32.08 -23.23 -6.35
CA GLU A 385 32.10 -23.42 -4.90
C GLU A 385 30.81 -22.90 -4.25
N VAL A 386 30.44 -23.50 -3.11
CA VAL A 386 29.31 -23.04 -2.27
C VAL A 386 29.53 -21.58 -1.87
N ARG A 387 28.50 -20.75 -2.03
CA ARG A 387 28.55 -19.30 -1.84
C ARG A 387 27.19 -18.73 -1.44
N GLY A 388 27.16 -17.45 -1.11
CA GLY A 388 25.93 -16.74 -0.76
C GLY A 388 25.58 -16.86 0.71
N THR A 389 24.31 -16.66 1.02
CA THR A 389 23.82 -16.49 2.39
C THR A 389 23.58 -17.84 3.05
N SER A 390 24.10 -18.01 4.27
CA SER A 390 23.67 -19.09 5.17
C SER A 390 22.66 -18.53 6.18
N ALA A 391 21.65 -19.32 6.50
CA ALA A 391 20.88 -19.05 7.72
C ALA A 391 21.82 -19.26 8.92
N ALA A 392 21.89 -18.26 9.81
CA ALA A 392 22.69 -18.36 11.02
C ALA A 392 21.99 -19.29 12.03
N ASP A 393 22.79 -20.00 12.84
CA ASP A 393 22.33 -20.72 14.02
C ASP A 393 22.20 -19.72 15.19
N ASP A 394 21.27 -18.76 15.10
CA ASP A 394 20.99 -17.86 16.22
C ASP A 394 20.08 -18.53 17.28
#